data_AF-A0A9P5WY19-F1
#
_entry.id   AF-A0A9P5WY19-F1
#
_cell.length_a   1.000
_cell.length_b   1.000
_cell.length_c   1.000
_cell.angle_alpha   90.00
_cell.angle_beta   90.00
_cell.angle_gamma   90.00
#
_symmetry.space_group_name_H-M   'P 1'
#
loop_
_entity.id
_entity.type
_entity.pdbx_description
1 polymer ?
#
loop_
_entity_poly.entity_id
_entity_poly.type
_entity_poly.pdbx_seq_one_letter_code
_entity_poly.pdbx_strand_id
1 'polypeptide(L)'
;LKDPSATWTSDAQRDAVLATASRCNDVVAILPTGGGKTMVPLISALLHPHSVSIFVLPFVSLVHDYERRLDSYGIGYTVFTS
;
A
#
# COMPACT_ATOMS: atom_id res chain seq x y z
N LEU A 1 -0.02 -11.45 -0.81
CA LEU A 1 -0.90 -11.72 0.36
C LEU A 1 -1.46 -13.14 0.38
N LYS A 2 -1.64 -13.83 -0.77
CA LYS A 2 -2.13 -15.23 -0.81
C LYS A 2 -1.03 -16.30 -0.87
N ASP A 3 0.23 -15.90 -0.80
CA ASP A 3 1.39 -16.78 -0.85
C ASP A 3 2.11 -16.74 0.51
N PRO A 4 2.13 -17.84 1.29
CA PRO A 4 2.80 -17.91 2.58
C PRO A 4 4.33 -17.86 2.47
N SER A 5 4.90 -18.05 1.27
CA SER A 5 6.33 -17.92 0.99
C SER A 5 6.74 -16.54 0.48
N ALA A 6 5.79 -15.59 0.42
CA ALA A 6 6.06 -14.24 -0.05
C ALA A 6 7.13 -13.54 0.80
N THR A 7 8.12 -12.96 0.12
CA THR A 7 9.18 -12.16 0.70
C THR A 7 9.07 -10.69 0.28
N TRP A 8 9.84 -9.83 0.93
CA TRP A 8 9.98 -8.43 0.53
C TRP A 8 10.64 -8.31 -0.84
N THR A 9 10.14 -7.41 -1.68
CA THR A 9 10.75 -7.07 -2.98
C THR A 9 12.14 -6.47 -2.81
N SER A 10 12.36 -5.71 -1.73
CA SER A 10 13.65 -5.13 -1.37
C SER A 10 13.69 -4.78 0.13
N ASP A 11 14.90 -4.59 0.66
CA ASP A 11 15.07 -4.08 2.03
C ASP A 11 14.45 -2.69 2.19
N ALA A 12 14.57 -1.81 1.19
CA ALA A 12 13.94 -0.49 1.23
C ALA A 12 12.41 -0.56 1.32
N GLN A 13 11.77 -1.54 0.68
CA GLN A 13 10.33 -1.76 0.82
C GLN A 13 9.98 -2.21 2.23
N ARG A 14 10.72 -3.18 2.79
CA ARG A 14 10.53 -3.64 4.17
C ARG A 14 10.63 -2.48 5.15
N ASP A 15 11.70 -1.70 5.05
CA ASP A 15 11.99 -0.62 5.99
C ASP A 15 10.94 0.49 5.89
N ALA A 16 10.47 0.81 4.68
CA ALA A 16 9.36 1.75 4.48
C ALA A 16 8.04 1.25 5.08
N VAL A 17 7.73 -0.05 4.96
CA VAL A 17 6.55 -0.65 5.60
C VAL A 17 6.65 -0.55 7.12
N LEU A 18 7.79 -0.92 7.71
CA LEU A 18 7.97 -0.86 9.16
C LEU A 18 7.89 0.57 9.69
N ALA A 19 8.52 1.53 9.00
CA ALA A 19 8.45 2.93 9.36
C ALA A 19 7.01 3.46 9.34
N THR A 20 6.27 3.20 8.26
CA THR A 20 4.87 3.65 8.12
C THR A 20 3.91 2.90 9.05
N ALA A 21 4.18 1.64 9.37
CA ALA A 21 3.37 0.86 10.30
C ALA A 21 3.46 1.38 11.75
N SER A 22 4.59 2.00 12.12
CA SER A 22 4.75 2.55 13.48
C SER A 22 3.80 3.72 13.78
N ARG A 23 3.36 4.47 12.76
CA ARG A 23 2.57 5.72 12.87
C ARG A 23 3.19 6.77 13.81
N CYS A 24 4.48 6.68 14.10
CA CYS A 24 5.17 7.63 14.98
C CYS A 24 5.65 8.88 14.25
N ASN A 25 5.90 8.79 12.94
CA ASN A 25 6.52 9.84 12.14
C ASN A 25 5.90 9.91 10.74
N ASP A 26 6.00 11.08 10.11
CA ASP A 26 5.78 11.22 8.67
C ASP A 26 6.92 10.55 7.89
N VAL A 27 6.58 9.85 6.81
CA VAL A 27 7.54 9.05 6.04
C VAL A 27 7.55 9.48 4.57
N VAL A 28 8.74 9.80 4.07
CA VAL A 28 9.00 9.96 2.63
C VAL A 28 9.76 8.73 2.13
N ALA A 29 9.10 7.86 1.38
CA ALA A 29 9.68 6.64 0.85
C ALA A 29 10.00 6.80 -0.65
N ILE A 30 11.28 6.75 -1.02
CA ILE A 30 11.74 6.85 -2.41
C ILE A 30 12.24 5.48 -2.87
N LEU A 31 11.48 4.84 -3.76
CA LEU A 31 11.80 3.52 -4.30
C LEU A 31 11.69 3.52 -5.84
N PRO A 32 12.54 2.76 -6.56
CA PRO A 32 12.50 2.70 -8.02
C PRO A 32 11.19 2.11 -8.55
N THR A 33 10.96 2.26 -9.87
CA THR A 33 9.92 1.48 -10.58
C THR A 33 10.14 -0.01 -10.39
N GLY A 34 9.07 -0.77 -10.15
CA GLY A 34 9.17 -2.19 -9.78
C GLY A 34 9.61 -2.47 -8.33
N GLY A 35 10.12 -1.48 -7.58
CA GLY A 35 10.63 -1.66 -6.22
C GLY A 35 9.60 -1.94 -5.13
N GLY A 36 8.35 -2.29 -5.48
CA GLY A 36 7.35 -2.71 -4.49
C GLY A 36 6.65 -1.58 -3.70
N LYS A 37 6.83 -0.31 -4.09
CA LYS A 37 6.26 0.86 -3.40
C LYS A 37 4.73 0.84 -3.21
N THR A 38 3.96 0.24 -4.10
CA THR A 38 2.50 0.09 -3.91
C THR A 38 2.16 -0.70 -2.64
N MET A 39 2.98 -1.69 -2.27
CA MET A 39 2.71 -2.52 -1.10
C MET A 39 2.98 -1.78 0.21
N VAL A 40 3.78 -0.70 0.19
CA VAL A 40 4.10 0.07 1.40
C VAL A 40 2.83 0.59 2.08
N PRO A 41 2.00 1.43 1.41
CA PRO A 41 0.77 1.92 2.03
C PRO A 41 -0.30 0.82 2.19
N LEU A 42 -0.35 -0.18 1.30
CA LEU A 42 -1.34 -1.27 1.41
C LEU A 42 -1.11 -2.15 2.66
N ILE A 43 0.13 -2.55 2.92
CA ILE A 43 0.44 -3.36 4.10
C ILE A 43 0.23 -2.52 5.36
N SER A 44 0.67 -1.25 5.37
CA SER A 44 0.44 -0.36 6.50
C SER A 44 -1.06 -0.18 6.81
N ALA A 45 -1.92 -0.06 5.79
CA ALA A 45 -3.37 0.00 5.97
C ALA A 45 -3.93 -1.29 6.61
N LEU A 46 -3.49 -2.46 6.13
CA LEU A 46 -3.96 -3.76 6.62
C LEU A 46 -3.53 -4.06 8.06
N LEU A 47 -2.37 -3.55 8.49
CA LEU A 47 -1.90 -3.69 9.88
C LEU A 47 -2.76 -2.89 10.88
N HIS A 48 -3.64 -2.01 10.39
CA HIS A 48 -4.49 -1.16 11.21
C HIS A 48 -5.97 -1.29 10.80
N PRO A 49 -6.59 -2.47 11.01
CA PRO A 49 -7.92 -2.79 10.49
C PRO A 49 -9.05 -1.93 11.07
N HIS A 50 -8.81 -1.24 12.20
CA HIS A 50 -9.76 -0.32 12.83
C HIS A 50 -9.50 1.15 12.47
N SER A 51 -8.83 1.41 11.35
CA SER A 51 -8.54 2.74 10.84
C SER A 51 -8.86 2.82 9.35
N VAL A 52 -9.12 4.05 8.87
CA VAL A 52 -9.26 4.33 7.45
C VAL A 52 -7.93 4.85 6.91
N SER A 53 -7.45 4.29 5.80
CA SER A 53 -6.29 4.80 5.06
C SER A 53 -6.77 5.45 3.77
N ILE A 54 -6.35 6.70 3.55
CA ILE A 54 -6.71 7.48 2.36
C ILE A 54 -5.52 7.47 1.39
N PHE A 55 -5.80 7.08 0.15
CA PHE A 55 -4.81 7.03 -0.92
C PHE A 55 -5.13 8.13 -1.92
N VAL A 56 -4.25 9.12 -2.02
CA VAL A 56 -4.37 10.21 -3.00
C VAL A 56 -3.57 9.81 -4.24
N LEU A 57 -4.27 9.57 -5.34
CA LEU A 57 -3.68 9.13 -6.61
C LEU A 57 -3.91 10.20 -7.68
N PRO A 58 -2.87 10.59 -8.44
CA PRO A 58 -2.98 11.68 -9.41
C PRO A 58 -3.70 11.29 -10.70
N PHE A 59 -3.85 10.00 -10.99
CA PHE A 59 -4.39 9.51 -12.27
C PHE A 59 -5.52 8.51 -12.06
N VAL A 60 -6.58 8.64 -12.85
CA VAL A 60 -7.71 7.71 -12.87
C VAL A 60 -7.28 6.29 -13.22
N SER A 61 -6.32 6.13 -14.14
CA SER A 61 -5.74 4.82 -14.47
C SER A 61 -5.09 4.14 -13.26
N LEU A 62 -4.42 4.91 -12.39
CA LEU A 62 -3.86 4.38 -11.15
C LEU A 62 -4.96 4.00 -10.16
N VAL A 63 -6.06 4.73 -10.09
CA VAL A 63 -7.23 4.34 -9.27
C VAL A 63 -7.70 2.96 -9.72
N HIS A 64 -7.95 2.75 -11.01
CA HIS A 64 -8.37 1.45 -11.53
C HIS A 64 -7.35 0.33 -11.27
N ASP A 65 -6.05 0.62 -11.30
CA ASP A 65 -5.02 -0.36 -10.92
C ASP A 65 -5.10 -0.77 -9.45
N TYR A 66 -5.46 0.16 -8.56
CA TYR A 66 -5.68 -0.12 -7.14
C TYR A 66 -6.96 -0.90 -6.91
N GLU A 67 -8.07 -0.52 -7.55
CA GLU A 67 -9.34 -1.25 -7.49
C GLU A 67 -9.14 -2.73 -7.80
N ARG A 68 -8.55 -3.06 -8.97
CA ARG A 68 -8.28 -4.44 -9.37
C ARG A 68 -7.43 -5.21 -8.35
N ARG A 69 -6.44 -4.56 -7.73
CA ARG A 69 -5.58 -5.19 -6.71
C ARG A 69 -6.36 -5.45 -5.43
N LEU A 70 -7.09 -4.45 -4.94
CA LEU A 70 -7.87 -4.54 -3.71
C LEU A 70 -8.96 -5.61 -3.83
N ASP A 71 -9.66 -5.66 -4.97
CA ASP A 71 -10.60 -6.73 -5.32
C ASP A 71 -9.93 -8.11 -5.28
N SER A 72 -8.76 -8.25 -5.92
CA SER A 72 -8.02 -9.52 -5.94
C SER A 72 -7.60 -10.00 -4.55
N TYR A 73 -7.44 -9.06 -3.61
CA TYR A 73 -7.09 -9.31 -2.21
C TYR A 73 -8.31 -9.42 -1.29
N GLY A 74 -9.53 -9.12 -1.78
CA GLY A 74 -10.74 -9.09 -0.96
C GLY A 74 -10.74 -7.96 0.08
N ILE A 75 -10.10 -6.84 -0.24
CA ILE A 75 -10.00 -5.67 0.65
C ILE A 75 -11.08 -4.67 0.26
N GLY A 76 -11.97 -4.33 1.19
CA GLY A 76 -13.00 -3.31 0.98
C GLY A 76 -12.39 -1.92 0.79
N TYR A 77 -12.92 -1.16 -0.16
CA TYR A 77 -12.51 0.21 -0.43
C TYR A 77 -13.70 1.04 -0.92
N THR A 78 -13.54 2.36 -0.94
CA THR A 78 -14.47 3.28 -1.61
C THR A 78 -13.65 4.29 -2.39
N VAL A 79 -14.15 4.68 -3.58
CA VAL A 79 -13.50 5.68 -4.43
C VAL A 79 -14.27 6.99 -4.33
N PHE A 80 -13.52 8.07 -4.14
CA PHE A 80 -14.05 9.43 -4.22
C PHE A 80 -13.43 10.12 -5.43
N THR A 81 -14.28 10.60 -6.34
CA THR A 81 -13.89 11.40 -7.50
C THR A 81 -14.60 12.75 -7.45
N SER A 82 -13.94 13.80 -7.93
CA SER A 82 -14.56 15.11 -8.15
C SER A 82 -15.37 15.15 -9.43
#